data_AF-A0A2I0NHL2-F1
#
_entry.id   AF-A0A2I0NHL2-F1
#
_cell.length_a   1.000
_cell.length_b   1.000
_cell.length_c   1.000
_cell.angle_alpha   90.00
_cell.angle_beta   90.00
_cell.angle_gamma   90.00
#
_symmetry.space_group_name_H-M   'P 1'
#
loop_
_entity.id
_entity.type
_entity.pdbx_description
1 polymer ?
#
loop_
_entity_poly.entity_id
_entity_poly.type
_entity_poly.pdbx_seq_one_letter_code
_entity_poly.pdbx_strand_id
1 'polypeptide(L)'
;MDHNAKSSEVMFFLGAGASVAADVPDTYSFVKKFSDNLHENDKKETIEKIVQTLKDWKNTDIDVELLLETLTKLENKHQEPLLQFYEGGDFILKGYSEKKPLIDDLKDFIKRKAIVSEEKIQYLQPFLGFVEDFRPLNIISLNYDICIEQFCNVHKLVYQDGFDVYWNPKTFDAEYTDIHLYKLHGSVMWYQSNRGGYIKLPVMTKASKIQLITGEMAENLMLYPMQKWDFADPLLELLVESKRLLESGTCKFLIVVGYSFRDDHILRIIWDAARKNKELHIILVDPKAYQIYHEKLKYYDEEHRIPSSLDGKVVCLPYKFENVFPLLKNYYLSNLRAGLSAENVQHQTELQGGKANWSSIIRHFILAEYTEKAEALWERIDSFELLEGNWQLGLEYHLKMAINHLFNNQKEKASKHIKDFNKLLYILMIERIYADVRGGEQAIIGVNFNYRIRNKSTYFDGVYNYKNFIASLYDFCESRQSFAVPNVSDTLQEIIKLVKGLRFYLESLDLLEYGRIKLEDYIKLREGKIANIQKFRNAFTEYNPSHQSEELVSMVIEIERSVLKEIIKVQ
;
A
#
# COMPACT_ATOMS: atom_id res chain seq x y z
N MET A 1 -18.36 -21.21 -22.88
CA MET A 1 -17.92 -20.23 -21.88
C MET A 1 -18.68 -18.96 -22.17
N ASP A 2 -19.56 -18.57 -21.26
CA ASP A 2 -20.40 -17.37 -21.42
C ASP A 2 -19.53 -16.11 -21.32
N HIS A 3 -19.21 -15.53 -22.47
CA HIS A 3 -18.48 -14.27 -22.58
C HIS A 3 -19.47 -13.10 -22.68
N ASN A 4 -20.26 -12.90 -21.63
CA ASN A 4 -20.79 -11.56 -21.38
C ASN A 4 -19.64 -10.73 -20.82
N ALA A 5 -19.24 -9.67 -21.54
CA ALA A 5 -18.22 -8.73 -21.14
C ALA A 5 -18.49 -8.23 -19.71
N LYS A 6 -17.83 -8.83 -18.73
CA LYS A 6 -17.77 -8.27 -17.38
C LYS A 6 -16.90 -7.03 -17.49
N SER A 7 -17.54 -5.86 -17.56
CA SER A 7 -16.85 -4.60 -17.29
C SER A 7 -16.03 -4.74 -16.00
N SER A 8 -14.76 -4.31 -16.03
CA SER A 8 -13.78 -4.67 -15.00
C SER A 8 -14.19 -4.10 -13.63
N GLU A 9 -14.46 -4.99 -12.68
CA GLU A 9 -14.78 -4.62 -11.28
C GLU A 9 -13.62 -3.82 -10.64
N VAL A 10 -12.41 -3.99 -11.17
CA VAL A 10 -11.16 -3.36 -10.73
C VAL A 10 -10.60 -2.47 -11.84
N MET A 11 -10.07 -1.31 -11.45
CA MET A 11 -9.36 -0.38 -12.33
C MET A 11 -8.09 0.12 -11.63
N PHE A 12 -7.05 0.42 -12.39
CA PHE A 12 -5.83 1.04 -11.87
C PHE A 12 -5.74 2.52 -12.24
N PHE A 13 -5.17 3.31 -11.34
CA PHE A 13 -4.78 4.70 -11.57
C PHE A 13 -3.31 4.87 -11.18
N LEU A 14 -2.45 5.10 -12.16
CA LEU A 14 -1.00 5.15 -11.99
C LEU A 14 -0.51 6.59 -12.06
N GLY A 15 0.09 7.06 -10.95
CA GLY A 15 0.85 8.31 -10.90
C GLY A 15 2.36 8.06 -10.97
N ALA A 16 3.14 9.14 -10.86
CA ALA A 16 4.59 9.09 -11.06
C ALA A 16 5.32 8.10 -10.15
N GLY A 17 4.80 7.86 -8.94
CA GLY A 17 5.37 6.88 -8.01
C GLY A 17 5.29 5.43 -8.50
N ALA A 18 4.37 5.10 -9.43
CA ALA A 18 4.22 3.75 -9.97
C ALA A 18 5.40 3.30 -10.84
N SER A 19 6.15 4.25 -11.42
CA SER A 19 7.27 3.99 -12.35
C SER A 19 8.65 4.12 -11.68
N VAL A 20 8.71 4.47 -10.39
CA VAL A 20 9.97 4.66 -9.66
C VAL A 20 10.79 3.37 -9.59
N ALA A 21 10.13 2.21 -9.44
CA ALA A 21 10.78 0.90 -9.45
C ALA A 21 11.43 0.56 -10.81
N ALA A 22 10.99 1.22 -11.89
CA ALA A 22 11.57 1.13 -13.23
C ALA A 22 12.71 2.14 -13.48
N ASP A 23 13.25 2.78 -12.42
CA ASP A 23 14.22 3.89 -12.47
C ASP A 23 13.71 5.19 -13.14
N VAL A 24 12.41 5.30 -13.41
CA VAL A 24 11.81 6.55 -13.85
C VAL A 24 11.73 7.49 -12.65
N PRO A 25 12.35 8.68 -12.68
CA PRO A 25 12.26 9.61 -11.57
C PRO A 25 10.81 10.04 -11.32
N ASP A 26 10.44 10.28 -10.06
CA ASP A 26 9.20 11.01 -9.76
C ASP A 26 9.28 12.47 -10.27
N THR A 27 8.15 13.17 -10.24
CA THR A 27 8.02 14.54 -10.77
C THR A 27 9.02 15.55 -10.18
N TYR A 28 9.40 15.42 -8.89
CA TYR A 28 10.35 16.33 -8.25
C TYR A 28 11.80 15.90 -8.52
N SER A 29 12.04 14.60 -8.44
CA SER A 29 13.34 13.97 -8.75
C SER A 29 13.78 14.26 -10.18
N PHE A 30 12.84 14.42 -11.11
CA PHE A 30 13.12 14.84 -12.50
C PHE A 30 13.83 16.19 -12.57
N VAL A 31 13.35 17.20 -11.83
CA VAL A 31 13.94 18.56 -11.84
C VAL A 31 15.37 18.51 -11.34
N LYS A 32 15.60 17.83 -10.19
CA LYS A 32 16.93 17.70 -9.62
C LYS A 32 17.90 16.98 -10.57
N LYS A 33 17.50 15.82 -11.09
CA LYS A 33 18.34 15.03 -12.02
C LYS A 33 18.58 15.75 -13.34
N PHE A 34 17.65 16.59 -13.79
CA PHE A 34 17.82 17.42 -14.99
C PHE A 34 18.89 18.49 -14.77
N SER A 35 18.81 19.25 -13.67
CA SER A 35 19.83 20.24 -13.31
C SER A 35 21.23 19.62 -13.19
N ASP A 36 21.32 18.41 -12.65
CA ASP A 36 22.58 17.66 -12.55
C ASP A 36 23.09 17.13 -13.90
N ASN A 37 22.21 16.95 -14.90
CA ASN A 37 22.57 16.45 -16.23
C ASN A 37 23.09 17.55 -17.17
N LEU A 38 22.86 18.82 -16.85
CA LEU A 38 23.31 19.96 -17.66
C LEU A 38 24.83 20.14 -17.51
N HIS A 39 25.56 19.88 -18.60
CA HIS A 39 27.03 20.01 -18.65
C HIS A 39 27.51 21.44 -18.97
N GLU A 40 26.67 22.27 -19.58
CA GLU A 40 26.97 23.67 -19.86
C GLU A 40 26.67 24.53 -18.62
N ASN A 41 27.71 25.10 -18.00
CA ASN A 41 27.58 25.89 -16.76
C ASN A 41 26.53 27.01 -16.88
N ASP A 42 26.48 27.73 -18.01
CA ASP A 42 25.57 28.85 -18.21
C ASP A 42 24.08 28.41 -18.30
N LYS A 43 23.80 27.27 -18.94
CA LYS A 43 22.45 26.67 -18.94
C LYS A 43 22.06 26.21 -17.55
N LYS A 44 22.99 25.58 -16.84
CA LYS A 44 22.79 25.09 -15.47
C LYS A 44 22.45 26.23 -14.52
N GLU A 45 23.24 27.30 -14.50
CA GLU A 45 22.98 28.50 -13.68
C GLU A 45 21.60 29.11 -13.98
N THR A 46 21.19 29.11 -15.25
CA THR A 46 19.87 29.62 -15.66
C THR A 46 18.73 28.79 -15.09
N ILE A 47 18.82 27.46 -15.22
CA ILE A 47 17.82 26.53 -14.67
C ILE A 47 17.79 26.61 -13.16
N GLU A 48 18.94 26.64 -12.49
CA GLU A 48 19.01 26.81 -11.03
C GLU A 48 18.35 28.11 -10.57
N LYS A 49 18.57 29.21 -11.30
CA LYS A 49 17.92 30.50 -11.01
C LYS A 49 16.41 30.44 -11.22
N ILE A 50 15.93 29.81 -12.30
CA ILE A 50 14.49 29.61 -12.55
C ILE A 50 13.87 28.79 -11.42
N VAL A 51 14.49 27.65 -11.10
CA VAL A 51 14.03 26.74 -10.05
C VAL A 51 13.99 27.46 -8.70
N GLN A 52 15.04 28.21 -8.33
CA GLN A 52 15.05 28.97 -7.09
C GLN A 52 13.94 30.03 -7.04
N THR A 53 13.75 30.77 -8.13
CA THR A 53 12.67 31.78 -8.23
C THR A 53 11.30 31.15 -8.04
N LEU A 54 11.07 30.00 -8.66
CA LEU A 54 9.81 29.26 -8.51
C LEU A 54 9.65 28.71 -7.09
N LYS A 55 10.72 28.22 -6.45
CA LYS A 55 10.68 27.75 -5.05
C LYS A 55 10.30 28.86 -4.10
N ASP A 56 10.89 30.04 -4.27
CA ASP A 56 10.60 31.22 -3.46
C ASP A 56 9.14 31.66 -3.63
N TRP A 57 8.59 31.54 -4.84
CA TRP A 57 7.18 31.85 -5.12
C TRP A 57 6.20 30.81 -4.55
N LYS A 58 6.46 29.52 -4.78
CA LYS A 58 5.56 28.41 -4.41
C LYS A 58 5.72 27.98 -2.94
N ASN A 59 6.80 28.42 -2.29
CA ASN A 59 7.23 27.98 -0.96
C ASN A 59 7.32 26.44 -0.80
N THR A 60 7.59 25.73 -1.89
CA THR A 60 7.67 24.27 -1.97
C THR A 60 8.62 23.87 -3.10
N ASP A 61 9.00 22.58 -3.15
CA ASP A 61 9.81 22.06 -4.26
C ASP A 61 9.07 22.12 -5.60
N ILE A 62 9.86 22.16 -6.67
CA ILE A 62 9.37 22.32 -8.05
C ILE A 62 9.32 20.95 -8.71
N ASP A 63 8.14 20.62 -9.22
CA ASP A 63 7.91 19.46 -10.05
C ASP A 63 8.26 19.77 -11.53
N VAL A 64 8.50 18.71 -12.30
CA VAL A 64 8.89 18.79 -13.70
C VAL A 64 7.82 19.46 -14.57
N GLU A 65 6.56 19.37 -14.17
CA GLU A 65 5.43 19.94 -14.91
C GLU A 65 5.41 21.46 -14.80
N LEU A 66 5.62 22.02 -13.60
CA LEU A 66 5.73 23.46 -13.39
C LEU A 66 6.99 24.04 -14.05
N LEU A 67 8.12 23.32 -14.00
CA LEU A 67 9.33 23.70 -14.73
C LEU A 67 9.06 23.72 -16.25
N LEU A 68 8.37 22.67 -16.70
CA LEU A 68 7.74 22.45 -18.00
C LEU A 68 7.09 23.72 -18.56
N GLU A 69 6.01 24.05 -17.87
CA GLU A 69 5.16 25.18 -18.13
C GLU A 69 5.94 26.50 -18.12
N THR A 70 6.79 26.69 -17.10
CA THR A 70 7.56 27.94 -16.96
C THR A 70 8.47 28.16 -18.15
N LEU A 71 9.20 27.12 -18.59
CA LEU A 71 10.05 27.23 -19.79
C LEU A 71 9.22 27.49 -21.04
N THR A 72 8.04 26.89 -21.17
CA THR A 72 7.13 27.12 -22.30
C THR A 72 6.65 28.58 -22.36
N LYS A 73 6.27 29.15 -21.21
CA LYS A 73 5.85 30.55 -21.09
C LYS A 73 7.01 31.52 -21.32
N LEU A 74 8.23 31.16 -20.92
CA LEU A 74 9.43 31.97 -21.16
C LEU A 74 9.79 32.03 -22.66
N GLU A 75 9.68 30.92 -23.39
CA GLU A 75 9.86 30.87 -24.84
C GLU A 75 8.78 31.69 -25.58
N ASN A 76 7.54 31.59 -25.12
CA ASN A 76 6.39 32.30 -25.70
C ASN A 76 6.08 33.63 -25.00
N LYS A 77 7.03 34.22 -24.27
CA LYS A 77 6.80 35.41 -23.42
C LYS A 77 6.16 36.58 -24.15
N HIS A 78 6.43 36.73 -25.44
CA HIS A 78 5.86 37.79 -26.29
C HIS A 78 4.34 37.69 -26.44
N GLN A 79 3.77 36.50 -26.21
CA GLN A 79 2.33 36.21 -26.23
C GLN A 79 1.68 36.35 -24.85
N GLU A 80 2.46 36.48 -23.78
CA GLU A 80 1.95 36.57 -22.41
C GLU A 80 1.31 37.94 -22.15
N PRO A 81 -0.03 38.04 -22.00
CA PRO A 81 -0.72 39.31 -21.88
C PRO A 81 -0.27 40.09 -20.65
N LEU A 82 0.09 39.38 -19.57
CA LEU A 82 0.53 39.99 -18.33
C LEU A 82 1.76 40.89 -18.52
N LEU A 83 2.69 40.53 -19.43
CA LEU A 83 3.89 41.33 -19.68
C LEU A 83 3.59 42.67 -20.35
N GLN A 84 2.42 42.83 -20.99
CA GLN A 84 1.99 44.09 -21.59
C GLN A 84 1.58 45.15 -20.55
N PHE A 85 1.31 44.73 -19.32
CA PHE A 85 0.90 45.63 -18.22
C PHE A 85 2.08 46.14 -17.37
N TYR A 86 3.32 45.74 -17.68
CA TYR A 86 4.52 46.17 -16.97
C TYR A 86 5.43 46.99 -17.90
N GLU A 87 5.54 48.30 -17.67
CA GLU A 87 6.53 49.15 -18.35
C GLU A 87 7.89 49.09 -17.63
N GLY A 88 8.96 48.78 -18.37
CA GLY A 88 10.34 48.91 -17.88
C GLY A 88 10.84 47.82 -16.93
N GLY A 89 10.15 46.68 -16.82
CA GLY A 89 10.60 45.56 -16.00
C GLY A 89 11.94 44.97 -16.50
N ASP A 90 12.98 44.98 -15.67
CA ASP A 90 14.25 44.32 -15.96
C ASP A 90 14.04 42.80 -16.03
N PHE A 91 14.24 42.22 -17.21
CA PHE A 91 14.14 40.77 -17.36
C PHE A 91 15.28 40.08 -16.57
N ILE A 92 14.91 39.41 -15.49
CA ILE A 92 15.84 38.82 -14.50
C ILE A 92 16.77 37.76 -15.12
N LEU A 93 16.36 37.14 -16.24
CA LEU A 93 17.11 36.13 -16.98
C LEU A 93 17.80 36.75 -18.22
N LYS A 94 18.69 37.73 -18.01
CA LYS A 94 19.48 38.34 -19.10
C LYS A 94 20.22 37.23 -19.89
N GLY A 95 20.15 37.29 -21.23
CA GLY A 95 20.76 36.29 -22.12
C GLY A 95 19.96 35.00 -22.34
N TYR A 96 18.73 34.85 -21.79
CA TYR A 96 17.90 33.65 -22.03
C TYR A 96 17.61 33.42 -23.52
N SER A 97 17.30 34.47 -24.28
CA SER A 97 16.98 34.38 -25.71
C SER A 97 18.14 33.93 -26.59
N GLU A 98 19.37 33.97 -26.07
CA GLU A 98 20.58 33.53 -26.78
C GLU A 98 20.88 32.04 -26.53
N LYS A 99 20.18 31.43 -25.57
CA LYS A 99 20.32 30.01 -25.23
C LYS A 99 19.41 29.22 -26.15
N LYS A 100 19.90 28.08 -26.67
CA LYS A 100 19.02 27.08 -27.32
C LYS A 100 17.84 26.77 -26.38
N PRO A 101 16.65 26.42 -26.93
CA PRO A 101 15.46 26.27 -26.10
C PRO A 101 15.70 25.24 -24.99
N LEU A 102 15.80 25.71 -23.74
CA LEU A 102 16.02 24.84 -22.57
C LEU A 102 14.87 23.83 -22.40
N ILE A 103 13.70 24.17 -22.97
CA ILE A 103 12.55 23.27 -23.08
C ILE A 103 12.85 22.01 -23.90
N ASP A 104 13.62 22.12 -24.99
CA ASP A 104 13.96 20.98 -25.84
C ASP A 104 14.95 20.06 -25.09
N ASP A 105 15.92 20.63 -24.37
CA ASP A 105 16.85 19.87 -23.51
C ASP A 105 16.10 19.08 -22.41
N LEU A 106 15.08 19.70 -21.80
CA LEU A 106 14.24 19.06 -20.79
C LEU A 106 13.35 17.96 -21.37
N LYS A 107 12.68 18.21 -22.51
CA LYS A 107 11.87 17.20 -23.21
C LYS A 107 12.73 15.98 -23.60
N ASP A 108 13.91 16.22 -24.14
CA ASP A 108 14.86 15.15 -24.50
C ASP A 108 15.38 14.40 -23.25
N PHE A 109 15.53 15.09 -22.11
CA PHE A 109 15.87 14.45 -20.84
C PHE A 109 14.75 13.55 -20.31
N ILE A 110 13.49 14.04 -20.30
CA ILE A 110 12.31 13.27 -19.88
C ILE A 110 12.21 12.02 -20.75
N LYS A 111 12.28 12.18 -22.08
CA LYS A 111 12.19 11.07 -23.03
C LYS A 111 13.23 9.98 -22.78
N ARG A 112 14.48 10.36 -22.52
CA ARG A 112 15.56 9.41 -22.21
C ARG A 112 15.32 8.61 -20.93
N LYS A 113 14.63 9.18 -19.94
CA LYS A 113 14.31 8.51 -18.66
C LYS A 113 13.01 7.73 -18.69
N ALA A 114 12.06 8.15 -19.53
CA ALA A 114 10.75 7.56 -19.65
C ALA A 114 10.71 6.35 -20.61
N ILE A 115 11.77 6.14 -21.41
CA ILE A 115 11.97 4.90 -22.15
C ILE A 115 12.65 3.88 -21.23
N VAL A 116 11.90 2.87 -20.85
CA VAL A 116 12.29 1.85 -19.88
C VAL A 116 12.60 0.54 -20.59
N SER A 117 13.61 -0.18 -20.11
CA SER A 117 14.04 -1.49 -20.62
C SER A 117 13.29 -2.64 -19.94
N GLU A 118 13.27 -3.80 -20.61
CA GLU A 118 12.49 -4.98 -20.20
C GLU A 118 12.87 -5.50 -18.80
N GLU A 119 14.15 -5.43 -18.42
CA GLU A 119 14.61 -5.90 -17.12
C GLU A 119 14.08 -5.06 -15.94
N LYS A 120 13.68 -3.81 -16.19
CA LYS A 120 13.23 -2.87 -15.17
C LYS A 120 11.74 -2.95 -14.87
N ILE A 121 10.97 -3.69 -15.67
CA ILE A 121 9.52 -3.82 -15.53
C ILE A 121 9.10 -5.14 -14.86
N GLN A 122 10.05 -5.94 -14.35
CA GLN A 122 9.74 -7.24 -13.72
C GLN A 122 8.77 -7.11 -12.53
N TYR A 123 8.84 -6.00 -11.78
CA TYR A 123 7.92 -5.73 -10.68
C TYR A 123 6.45 -5.63 -11.13
N LEU A 124 6.18 -5.42 -12.43
CA LEU A 124 4.84 -5.35 -13.01
C LEU A 124 4.20 -6.71 -13.30
N GLN A 125 4.95 -7.81 -13.16
CA GLN A 125 4.46 -9.17 -13.41
C GLN A 125 3.14 -9.51 -12.71
N PRO A 126 2.82 -9.02 -11.49
CA PRO A 126 1.51 -9.25 -10.86
C PRO A 126 0.29 -8.78 -11.68
N PHE A 127 0.47 -7.86 -12.66
CA PHE A 127 -0.61 -7.48 -13.58
C PHE A 127 -1.19 -8.67 -14.35
N LEU A 128 -0.40 -9.72 -14.63
CA LEU A 128 -0.89 -10.92 -15.32
C LEU A 128 -2.10 -11.53 -14.60
N GLY A 129 -2.05 -11.61 -13.27
CA GLY A 129 -3.16 -12.11 -12.48
C GLY A 129 -4.38 -11.18 -12.53
N PHE A 130 -4.18 -9.86 -12.61
CA PHE A 130 -5.29 -8.92 -12.78
C PHE A 130 -5.92 -9.01 -14.16
N VAL A 131 -5.12 -9.14 -15.22
CA VAL A 131 -5.60 -9.32 -16.59
C VAL A 131 -6.41 -10.61 -16.71
N GLU A 132 -5.96 -11.71 -16.09
CA GLU A 132 -6.68 -12.99 -16.11
C GLU A 132 -8.11 -12.88 -15.54
N ASP A 133 -8.29 -12.15 -14.43
CA ASP A 133 -9.58 -12.07 -13.73
C ASP A 133 -10.48 -10.93 -14.21
N PHE A 134 -9.89 -9.86 -14.75
CA PHE A 134 -10.57 -8.58 -15.00
C PHE A 134 -10.46 -8.09 -16.45
N ARG A 135 -10.23 -8.99 -17.42
CA ARG A 135 -10.11 -8.64 -18.85
C ARG A 135 -11.39 -8.03 -19.44
N PRO A 136 -11.31 -6.91 -20.20
CA PRO A 136 -10.13 -6.05 -20.36
C PRO A 136 -9.86 -5.24 -19.09
N LEU A 137 -8.60 -5.26 -18.62
CA LEU A 137 -8.21 -4.50 -17.43
C LEU A 137 -8.04 -3.02 -17.81
N ASN A 138 -8.80 -2.15 -17.17
CA ASN A 138 -8.68 -0.72 -17.40
C ASN A 138 -7.57 -0.10 -16.51
N ILE A 139 -6.63 0.60 -17.14
CA ILE A 139 -5.51 1.29 -16.50
C ILE A 139 -5.50 2.75 -16.95
N ILE A 140 -5.67 3.67 -16.00
CA ILE A 140 -5.47 5.10 -16.20
C ILE A 140 -4.04 5.43 -15.75
N SER A 141 -3.31 6.22 -16.53
CA SER A 141 -1.94 6.64 -16.21
C SER A 141 -1.76 8.14 -16.44
N LEU A 142 -1.08 8.79 -15.51
CA LEU A 142 -0.57 10.16 -15.66
C LEU A 142 0.90 10.18 -16.11
N ASN A 143 1.50 9.01 -16.31
CA ASN A 143 2.93 8.90 -16.57
C ASN A 143 3.24 8.96 -18.07
N TYR A 144 4.31 9.68 -18.41
CA TYR A 144 4.77 9.79 -19.80
C TYR A 144 5.47 8.52 -20.31
N ASP A 145 6.00 7.70 -19.41
CA ASP A 145 6.81 6.50 -19.67
C ASP A 145 6.06 5.36 -20.37
N ILE A 146 6.81 4.35 -20.82
CA ILE A 146 6.28 3.22 -21.59
C ILE A 146 6.19 1.91 -20.79
N CYS A 147 6.14 1.96 -19.45
CA CYS A 147 6.25 0.76 -18.62
C CYS A 147 5.13 -0.26 -18.92
N ILE A 148 3.89 0.21 -19.10
CA ILE A 148 2.74 -0.67 -19.37
C ILE A 148 2.79 -1.21 -20.81
N GLU A 149 3.16 -0.36 -21.77
CA GLU A 149 3.32 -0.75 -23.17
C GLU A 149 4.42 -1.83 -23.32
N GLN A 150 5.56 -1.64 -22.65
CA GLN A 150 6.63 -2.63 -22.61
C GLN A 150 6.22 -3.92 -21.90
N PHE A 151 5.48 -3.81 -20.79
CA PHE A 151 4.91 -4.98 -20.11
C PHE A 151 4.01 -5.79 -21.04
N CYS A 152 3.11 -5.12 -21.78
CA CYS A 152 2.25 -5.78 -22.75
C CYS A 152 3.07 -6.46 -23.87
N ASN A 153 4.10 -5.80 -24.38
CA ASN A 153 4.98 -6.35 -25.40
C ASN A 153 5.71 -7.62 -24.92
N VAL A 154 6.35 -7.57 -23.75
CA VAL A 154 7.10 -8.71 -23.17
C VAL A 154 6.20 -9.91 -22.91
N HIS A 155 4.98 -9.66 -22.41
CA HIS A 155 4.03 -10.72 -22.07
C HIS A 155 3.04 -11.08 -23.19
N LYS A 156 3.21 -10.50 -24.39
CA LYS A 156 2.35 -10.72 -25.56
C LYS A 156 0.87 -10.45 -25.31
N LEU A 157 0.58 -9.40 -24.53
CA LEU A 157 -0.78 -8.93 -24.25
C LEU A 157 -1.20 -7.90 -25.30
N VAL A 158 -2.47 -7.93 -25.68
CA VAL A 158 -3.08 -6.95 -26.59
C VAL A 158 -3.61 -5.78 -25.77
N TYR A 159 -3.02 -4.60 -25.96
CA TYR A 159 -3.51 -3.37 -25.31
C TYR A 159 -4.06 -2.37 -26.32
N GLN A 160 -5.03 -1.57 -25.90
CA GLN A 160 -5.58 -0.46 -26.67
C GLN A 160 -5.35 0.84 -25.90
N ASP A 161 -4.77 1.84 -26.58
CA ASP A 161 -4.51 3.18 -26.03
C ASP A 161 -5.14 4.31 -26.87
N GLY A 162 -6.05 3.96 -27.78
CA GLY A 162 -6.71 4.92 -28.67
C GLY A 162 -5.98 5.20 -29.98
N PHE A 163 -4.89 4.48 -30.29
CA PHE A 163 -4.09 4.72 -31.51
C PHE A 163 -3.96 3.47 -32.40
N ASP A 164 -4.22 3.63 -33.70
CA ASP A 164 -3.91 2.68 -34.78
C ASP A 164 -2.89 3.27 -35.77
N VAL A 165 -1.82 3.87 -35.21
CA VAL A 165 -0.92 4.88 -35.80
C VAL A 165 -1.44 6.29 -35.61
N TYR A 166 -2.67 6.58 -36.03
CA TYR A 166 -3.32 7.87 -35.80
C TYR A 166 -4.26 7.77 -34.60
N TRP A 167 -4.68 8.93 -34.06
CA TRP A 167 -5.74 8.93 -33.05
C TRP A 167 -7.02 8.32 -33.64
N ASN A 168 -7.47 7.21 -33.04
CA ASN A 168 -8.68 6.51 -33.38
C ASN A 168 -9.30 5.90 -32.10
N PRO A 169 -10.25 6.60 -31.44
CA PRO A 169 -10.85 6.13 -30.20
C PRO A 169 -11.63 4.82 -30.35
N LYS A 170 -12.05 4.45 -31.57
CA LYS A 170 -12.75 3.17 -31.84
C LYS A 170 -11.87 1.94 -31.58
N THR A 171 -10.56 2.12 -31.45
CA THR A 171 -9.65 1.04 -31.07
C THR A 171 -9.97 0.47 -29.68
N PHE A 172 -10.59 1.24 -28.79
CA PHE A 172 -11.07 0.74 -27.49
C PHE A 172 -12.23 -0.27 -27.62
N ASP A 173 -12.94 -0.30 -28.75
CA ASP A 173 -14.01 -1.26 -29.01
C ASP A 173 -13.49 -2.59 -29.60
N ALA A 174 -12.16 -2.73 -29.76
CA ALA A 174 -11.57 -3.91 -30.35
C ALA A 174 -11.82 -5.18 -29.52
N GLU A 175 -12.30 -6.23 -30.19
CA GLU A 175 -12.46 -7.55 -29.59
C GLU A 175 -11.10 -8.12 -29.14
N TYR A 176 -11.12 -8.98 -28.12
CA TYR A 176 -9.94 -9.64 -27.57
C TYR A 176 -8.86 -8.70 -26.99
N THR A 177 -9.27 -7.53 -26.48
CA THR A 177 -8.35 -6.66 -25.74
C THR A 177 -8.05 -7.21 -24.34
N ASP A 178 -6.78 -7.23 -23.93
CA ASP A 178 -6.33 -7.59 -22.59
C ASP A 178 -6.35 -6.39 -21.64
N ILE A 179 -5.87 -5.23 -22.11
CA ILE A 179 -5.72 -4.00 -21.33
C ILE A 179 -6.24 -2.79 -22.12
N HIS A 180 -7.02 -1.93 -21.46
CA HIS A 180 -7.26 -0.57 -21.93
C HIS A 180 -6.34 0.40 -21.17
N LEU A 181 -5.54 1.18 -21.89
CA LEU A 181 -4.57 2.11 -21.33
C LEU A 181 -4.96 3.56 -21.67
N TYR A 182 -5.39 4.30 -20.65
CA TYR A 182 -5.80 5.70 -20.77
C TYR A 182 -4.70 6.62 -20.23
N LYS A 183 -3.92 7.26 -21.11
CA LYS A 183 -2.83 8.17 -20.70
C LYS A 183 -3.26 9.63 -20.74
N LEU A 184 -3.54 10.22 -19.57
CA LEU A 184 -4.19 11.54 -19.48
C LEU A 184 -3.22 12.72 -19.65
N HIS A 185 -1.92 12.54 -19.36
CA HIS A 185 -0.89 13.57 -19.58
C HIS A 185 -0.11 13.35 -20.90
N GLY A 186 -0.53 12.37 -21.72
CA GLY A 186 0.13 12.01 -22.96
C GLY A 186 1.22 10.95 -22.79
N SER A 187 2.09 10.83 -23.80
CA SER A 187 3.14 9.81 -23.82
C SER A 187 4.35 10.25 -24.62
N VAL A 188 5.53 9.74 -24.23
CA VAL A 188 6.76 9.87 -25.01
C VAL A 188 6.70 9.22 -26.41
N MET A 189 5.67 8.41 -26.68
CA MET A 189 5.41 7.80 -27.98
C MET A 189 4.46 8.60 -28.87
N TRP A 190 3.75 9.58 -28.32
CA TRP A 190 2.75 10.35 -29.04
C TRP A 190 3.37 11.64 -29.59
N TYR A 191 2.95 12.05 -30.79
CA TYR A 191 3.43 13.25 -31.45
C TYR A 191 2.26 14.01 -32.07
N GLN A 192 2.34 15.33 -32.01
CA GLN A 192 1.45 16.22 -32.73
C GLN A 192 2.16 16.70 -34.00
N SER A 193 1.54 16.44 -35.15
CA SER A 193 1.96 17.00 -36.44
C SER A 193 1.62 18.48 -36.52
N ASN A 194 2.44 19.25 -37.22
CA ASN A 194 2.15 20.65 -37.54
C ASN A 194 0.88 20.85 -38.39
N ARG A 195 0.25 19.78 -38.88
CA ARG A 195 -1.08 19.79 -39.51
C ARG A 195 -2.24 19.52 -38.55
N GLY A 196 -1.97 19.40 -37.25
CA GLY A 196 -2.98 19.18 -36.21
C GLY A 196 -3.35 17.71 -35.96
N GLY A 197 -2.79 16.77 -36.73
CA GLY A 197 -3.00 15.33 -36.51
C GLY A 197 -2.13 14.77 -35.37
N TYR A 198 -2.60 13.71 -34.73
CA TYR A 198 -1.90 13.00 -33.65
C TYR A 198 -1.44 11.63 -34.12
N ILE A 199 -0.18 11.31 -33.83
CA ILE A 199 0.48 10.12 -34.35
C ILE A 199 1.24 9.43 -33.22
N LYS A 200 1.07 8.11 -33.11
CA LYS A 200 1.88 7.25 -32.25
C LYS A 200 3.02 6.66 -33.07
N LEU A 201 4.26 6.90 -32.63
CA LEU A 201 5.45 6.39 -33.28
C LEU A 201 6.22 5.44 -32.37
N PRO A 202 6.28 4.14 -32.70
CA PRO A 202 7.01 3.14 -31.93
C PRO A 202 8.51 3.14 -32.28
N VAL A 203 9.14 4.32 -32.35
CA VAL A 203 10.56 4.46 -32.71
C VAL A 203 11.30 5.18 -31.60
N MET A 204 12.42 4.60 -31.15
CA MET A 204 13.34 5.22 -30.20
C MET A 204 14.11 6.38 -30.85
N THR A 205 13.45 7.51 -31.06
CA THR A 205 14.13 8.74 -31.45
C THR A 205 14.59 9.47 -30.20
N LYS A 206 15.87 9.88 -30.13
CA LYS A 206 16.37 10.67 -28.98
C LYS A 206 15.87 12.11 -28.99
N ALA A 207 15.45 12.62 -30.14
CA ALA A 207 14.95 13.97 -30.32
C ALA A 207 13.44 14.07 -30.03
N SER A 208 13.02 15.14 -29.35
CA SER A 208 11.62 15.52 -29.12
C SER A 208 10.90 16.03 -30.37
N LYS A 209 11.64 16.49 -31.39
CA LYS A 209 11.13 16.91 -32.70
C LYS A 209 11.69 16.01 -33.80
N ILE A 210 10.83 15.62 -34.74
CA ILE A 210 11.17 14.73 -35.85
C ILE A 210 10.49 15.19 -37.14
N GLN A 211 11.04 14.78 -38.28
CA GLN A 211 10.40 14.93 -39.59
C GLN A 211 9.83 13.59 -40.03
N LEU A 212 8.54 13.57 -40.38
CA LEU A 212 7.85 12.38 -40.90
C LEU A 212 8.19 12.16 -42.37
N ILE A 213 7.95 10.95 -42.87
CA ILE A 213 8.10 10.61 -44.30
C ILE A 213 7.22 11.51 -45.19
N THR A 214 6.11 12.00 -44.66
CA THR A 214 5.21 12.95 -45.33
C THR A 214 5.79 14.36 -45.47
N GLY A 215 6.97 14.63 -44.88
CA GLY A 215 7.59 15.95 -44.81
C GLY A 215 7.10 16.82 -43.65
N GLU A 216 6.07 16.37 -42.91
CA GLU A 216 5.52 17.06 -41.75
C GLU A 216 6.51 17.06 -40.58
N MET A 217 6.55 18.16 -39.84
CA MET A 217 7.28 18.22 -38.57
C MET A 217 6.33 17.77 -37.46
N ALA A 218 6.78 16.81 -36.66
CA ALA A 218 6.03 16.28 -35.53
C ALA A 218 6.81 16.51 -34.23
N GLU A 219 6.11 17.00 -33.21
CA GLU A 219 6.66 17.28 -31.88
C GLU A 219 6.03 16.36 -30.85
N ASN A 220 6.81 15.90 -29.87
CA ASN A 220 6.33 14.97 -28.87
C ASN A 220 5.20 15.58 -28.01
N LEU A 221 4.09 14.83 -27.92
CA LEU A 221 2.89 15.18 -27.19
C LEU A 221 3.03 14.78 -25.71
N MET A 222 3.54 15.72 -24.93
CA MET A 222 3.49 15.72 -23.46
C MET A 222 2.67 16.95 -23.06
N LEU A 223 1.55 16.75 -22.35
CA LEU A 223 0.76 17.86 -21.80
C LEU A 223 1.05 18.07 -20.32
N TYR A 224 0.97 19.32 -19.91
CA TYR A 224 1.25 19.75 -18.53
C TYR A 224 0.03 20.46 -17.95
N PRO A 225 -0.32 20.25 -16.67
CA PRO A 225 -1.61 20.59 -16.07
C PRO A 225 -2.06 22.06 -16.12
N MET A 226 -1.23 23.00 -16.59
CA MET A 226 -1.59 24.42 -16.68
C MET A 226 -1.65 25.01 -18.11
N GLN A 227 -1.47 24.22 -19.19
CA GLN A 227 -2.01 24.60 -20.50
C GLN A 227 -3.53 24.41 -20.51
N LYS A 228 -4.22 25.25 -19.73
CA LYS A 228 -5.59 25.08 -19.25
C LYS A 228 -6.71 25.23 -20.29
N TRP A 229 -6.44 25.35 -21.59
CA TRP A 229 -7.49 25.73 -22.55
C TRP A 229 -7.47 25.04 -23.92
N ASP A 230 -6.50 24.18 -24.22
CA ASP A 230 -6.55 23.34 -25.42
C ASP A 230 -6.93 21.91 -25.01
N PHE A 231 -8.19 21.71 -24.62
CA PHE A 231 -8.81 20.38 -24.58
C PHE A 231 -8.98 19.86 -26.02
N ALA A 232 -7.85 19.60 -26.67
CA ALA A 232 -7.81 18.94 -27.95
C ALA A 232 -7.83 17.42 -27.74
N ASP A 233 -8.50 16.72 -28.64
CA ASP A 233 -8.34 15.28 -28.78
C ASP A 233 -6.84 14.97 -28.95
N PRO A 234 -6.29 13.90 -28.38
CA PRO A 234 -6.95 12.73 -27.80
C PRO A 234 -7.33 12.84 -26.31
N LEU A 235 -6.81 13.85 -25.60
CA LEU A 235 -6.73 13.80 -24.14
C LEU A 235 -8.07 14.10 -23.46
N LEU A 236 -8.89 14.97 -24.05
CA LEU A 236 -10.25 15.23 -23.58
C LEU A 236 -11.10 13.95 -23.63
N GLU A 237 -11.07 13.23 -24.74
CA GLU A 237 -11.81 11.98 -24.90
C GLU A 237 -11.37 10.92 -23.86
N LEU A 238 -10.06 10.75 -23.65
CA LEU A 238 -9.54 9.83 -22.64
C LEU A 238 -9.99 10.20 -21.23
N LEU A 239 -10.03 11.50 -20.91
CA LEU A 239 -10.50 11.99 -19.61
C LEU A 239 -12.00 11.75 -19.42
N VAL A 240 -12.81 12.03 -20.43
CA VAL A 240 -14.26 11.81 -20.43
C VAL A 240 -14.56 10.32 -20.26
N GLU A 241 -13.85 9.46 -20.99
CA GLU A 241 -14.03 8.01 -20.92
C GLU A 241 -13.59 7.47 -19.55
N SER A 242 -12.44 7.92 -19.03
CA SER A 242 -11.98 7.57 -17.68
C SER A 242 -13.02 7.94 -16.62
N LYS A 243 -13.60 9.14 -16.71
CA LYS A 243 -14.68 9.58 -15.83
C LYS A 243 -15.91 8.68 -15.96
N ARG A 244 -16.33 8.34 -17.18
CA ARG A 244 -17.48 7.46 -17.44
C ARG A 244 -17.30 6.09 -16.80
N LEU A 245 -16.10 5.52 -16.91
CA LEU A 245 -15.78 4.22 -16.32
C LEU A 245 -15.81 4.25 -14.79
N LEU A 246 -15.23 5.28 -14.16
CA LEU A 246 -15.25 5.46 -12.71
C LEU A 246 -16.67 5.71 -12.16
N GLU A 247 -17.47 6.49 -12.89
CA GLU A 247 -18.87 6.74 -12.55
C GLU A 247 -19.76 5.52 -12.78
N SER A 248 -19.32 4.57 -13.61
CA SER A 248 -20.07 3.35 -13.85
C SER A 248 -20.18 2.55 -12.55
N GLY A 249 -21.36 2.02 -12.24
CA GLY A 249 -21.54 1.09 -11.12
C GLY A 249 -20.83 -0.25 -11.30
N THR A 250 -20.07 -0.44 -12.39
CA THR A 250 -19.30 -1.65 -12.65
C THR A 250 -17.94 -1.61 -11.98
N CYS A 251 -17.30 -0.44 -11.90
CA CYS A 251 -16.03 -0.28 -11.18
C CYS A 251 -16.30 -0.22 -9.68
N LYS A 252 -15.86 -1.23 -8.92
CA LYS A 252 -16.01 -1.26 -7.45
C LYS A 252 -14.72 -0.90 -6.74
N PHE A 253 -13.57 -1.18 -7.35
CA PHE A 253 -12.26 -0.98 -6.74
C PHE A 253 -11.34 -0.19 -7.67
N LEU A 254 -10.97 1.02 -7.24
CA LEU A 254 -9.93 1.81 -7.89
C LEU A 254 -8.63 1.67 -7.11
N ILE A 255 -7.63 1.03 -7.72
CA ILE A 255 -6.29 0.90 -7.16
C ILE A 255 -5.46 2.09 -7.62
N VAL A 256 -5.17 3.01 -6.71
CA VAL A 256 -4.37 4.22 -6.99
C VAL A 256 -2.95 3.98 -6.51
N VAL A 257 -1.97 4.17 -7.39
CA VAL A 257 -0.57 3.89 -7.11
C VAL A 257 0.29 5.12 -7.35
N GLY A 258 1.01 5.58 -6.32
CA GLY A 258 2.04 6.61 -6.46
C GLY A 258 1.54 7.95 -6.97
N TYR A 259 0.28 8.30 -6.65
CA TYR A 259 -0.37 9.55 -7.05
C TYR A 259 -0.75 10.38 -5.83
N SER A 260 -0.26 11.62 -5.77
CA SER A 260 -0.46 12.52 -4.64
C SER A 260 -1.66 13.48 -4.80
N PHE A 261 -2.50 13.31 -5.82
CA PHE A 261 -3.69 14.13 -6.04
C PHE A 261 -3.42 15.64 -6.10
N ARG A 262 -2.37 16.03 -6.84
CA ARG A 262 -2.04 17.46 -7.04
C ARG A 262 -2.89 18.10 -8.12
N ASP A 263 -3.38 17.31 -9.06
CA ASP A 263 -4.25 17.79 -10.12
C ASP A 263 -5.68 17.96 -9.61
N ASP A 264 -6.05 19.20 -9.26
CA ASP A 264 -7.38 19.53 -8.71
C ASP A 264 -8.53 19.01 -9.58
N HIS A 265 -8.35 19.02 -10.90
CA HIS A 265 -9.37 18.56 -11.84
C HIS A 265 -9.56 17.04 -11.80
N ILE A 266 -8.46 16.26 -11.74
CA ILE A 266 -8.50 14.81 -11.56
C ILE A 266 -9.10 14.45 -10.21
N LEU A 267 -8.67 15.13 -9.13
CA LEU A 267 -9.22 14.93 -7.79
C LEU A 267 -10.75 15.13 -7.78
N ARG A 268 -11.23 16.21 -8.40
CA ARG A 268 -12.68 16.50 -8.54
C ARG A 268 -13.41 15.40 -9.32
N ILE A 269 -12.81 14.87 -10.40
CA ILE A 269 -13.40 13.77 -11.17
C ILE A 269 -13.57 12.52 -10.30
N ILE A 270 -12.57 12.17 -9.49
CA ILE A 270 -12.62 11.00 -8.61
C ILE A 270 -13.67 11.21 -7.50
N TRP A 271 -13.76 12.41 -6.94
CA TRP A 271 -14.83 12.77 -6.00
C TRP A 271 -16.23 12.68 -6.59
N ASP A 272 -16.43 13.20 -7.81
CA ASP A 272 -17.70 13.12 -8.52
C ASP A 272 -18.06 11.66 -8.86
N ALA A 273 -17.07 10.86 -9.24
CA ALA A 273 -17.24 9.43 -9.47
C ALA A 273 -17.70 8.72 -8.19
N ALA A 274 -17.01 8.90 -7.06
CA ALA A 274 -17.41 8.31 -5.78
C ALA A 274 -18.77 8.84 -5.26
N ARG A 275 -19.16 10.05 -5.68
CA ARG A 275 -20.48 10.61 -5.36
C ARG A 275 -21.59 9.86 -6.09
N LYS A 276 -21.40 9.54 -7.37
CA LYS A 276 -22.38 8.82 -8.22
C LYS A 276 -22.33 7.30 -7.97
N ASN A 277 -21.14 6.73 -7.94
CA ASN A 277 -20.90 5.32 -7.67
C ASN A 277 -20.62 5.11 -6.17
N LYS A 278 -21.67 4.73 -5.43
CA LYS A 278 -21.58 4.53 -3.98
C LYS A 278 -20.77 3.27 -3.58
N GLU A 279 -20.61 2.32 -4.49
CA GLU A 279 -19.82 1.10 -4.25
C GLU A 279 -18.32 1.28 -4.52
N LEU A 280 -17.91 2.42 -5.08
CA LEU A 280 -16.50 2.71 -5.36
C LEU A 280 -15.68 2.81 -4.07
N HIS A 281 -14.70 1.92 -3.94
CA HIS A 281 -13.67 1.94 -2.91
C HIS A 281 -12.30 2.18 -3.55
N ILE A 282 -11.43 2.89 -2.84
CA ILE A 282 -10.07 3.15 -3.29
C ILE A 282 -9.09 2.32 -2.46
N ILE A 283 -8.15 1.65 -3.13
CA ILE A 283 -6.94 1.13 -2.49
C ILE A 283 -5.79 2.06 -2.88
N LEU A 284 -5.31 2.87 -1.94
CA LEU A 284 -4.26 3.85 -2.15
C LEU A 284 -2.91 3.27 -1.73
N VAL A 285 -2.03 3.04 -2.70
CA VAL A 285 -0.66 2.53 -2.51
C VAL A 285 0.33 3.67 -2.72
N ASP A 286 0.87 4.16 -1.62
CA ASP A 286 1.92 5.18 -1.60
C ASP A 286 2.59 5.17 -0.22
N PRO A 287 3.93 5.37 -0.08
CA PRO A 287 4.57 5.50 1.23
C PRO A 287 3.95 6.57 2.14
N LYS A 288 3.23 7.55 1.59
CA LYS A 288 2.50 8.61 2.28
C LYS A 288 0.97 8.45 2.15
N ALA A 289 0.45 7.26 1.87
CA ALA A 289 -0.97 7.02 1.61
C ALA A 289 -1.89 7.62 2.67
N TYR A 290 -1.57 7.46 3.96
CA TYR A 290 -2.36 8.05 5.05
C TYR A 290 -2.39 9.58 4.99
N GLN A 291 -1.26 10.25 4.79
CA GLN A 291 -1.20 11.72 4.68
C GLN A 291 -2.02 12.20 3.47
N ILE A 292 -1.82 11.56 2.31
CA ILE A 292 -2.55 11.88 1.08
C ILE A 292 -4.06 11.74 1.29
N TYR A 293 -4.51 10.65 1.91
CA TYR A 293 -5.93 10.46 2.18
C TYR A 293 -6.48 11.57 3.08
N HIS A 294 -5.83 11.87 4.20
CA HIS A 294 -6.33 12.86 5.17
C HIS A 294 -6.26 14.30 4.67
N GLU A 295 -5.24 14.68 3.90
CA GLU A 295 -5.03 16.04 3.40
C GLU A 295 -5.77 16.31 2.07
N LYS A 296 -5.97 15.30 1.22
CA LYS A 296 -6.47 15.50 -0.16
C LYS A 296 -7.80 14.82 -0.46
N LEU A 297 -8.07 13.65 0.12
CA LEU A 297 -9.23 12.84 -0.30
C LEU A 297 -10.38 12.86 0.69
N LYS A 298 -10.09 12.90 1.99
CA LYS A 298 -11.06 12.68 3.06
C LYS A 298 -12.09 13.80 3.16
N TYR A 299 -11.70 15.02 2.87
CA TYR A 299 -12.57 16.20 2.97
C TYR A 299 -12.65 16.94 1.64
N TYR A 300 -13.84 17.44 1.27
CA TYR A 300 -13.96 18.41 0.18
C TYR A 300 -13.33 19.75 0.54
N ASP A 301 -13.41 20.07 1.82
CA ASP A 301 -12.88 21.29 2.44
C ASP A 301 -12.25 20.88 3.76
N GLU A 302 -10.91 20.95 3.82
CA GLU A 302 -10.12 20.57 4.99
C GLU A 302 -10.33 21.54 6.16
N GLU A 303 -10.50 22.84 5.88
CA GLU A 303 -10.66 23.88 6.90
C GLU A 303 -11.99 23.71 7.65
N HIS A 304 -13.06 23.44 6.90
CA HIS A 304 -14.40 23.24 7.44
C HIS A 304 -14.71 21.77 7.78
N ARG A 305 -13.76 20.85 7.53
CA ARG A 305 -13.88 19.40 7.73
C ARG A 305 -15.15 18.81 7.10
N ILE A 306 -15.50 19.23 5.90
CA ILE A 306 -16.67 18.71 5.18
C ILE A 306 -16.30 17.35 4.57
N PRO A 307 -16.87 16.22 5.03
CA PRO A 307 -16.50 14.90 4.54
C PRO A 307 -16.75 14.76 3.04
N SER A 308 -15.83 14.12 2.34
CA SER A 308 -15.97 13.84 0.91
C SER A 308 -16.82 12.59 0.66
N SER A 309 -17.11 12.32 -0.61
CA SER A 309 -17.74 11.05 -1.04
C SER A 309 -16.86 9.81 -0.82
N LEU A 310 -15.57 10.01 -0.52
CA LEU A 310 -14.57 8.98 -0.25
C LEU A 310 -14.29 8.77 1.24
N ASP A 311 -14.85 9.60 2.12
CA ASP A 311 -14.70 9.40 3.57
C ASP A 311 -15.20 8.00 3.95
N GLY A 312 -14.35 7.25 4.64
CA GLY A 312 -14.63 5.87 5.00
C GLY A 312 -14.72 4.91 3.81
N LYS A 313 -14.07 5.21 2.66
CA LYS A 313 -13.97 4.32 1.47
C LYS A 313 -12.57 4.15 0.90
N VAL A 314 -11.54 4.57 1.63
CA VAL A 314 -10.14 4.49 1.19
C VAL A 314 -9.35 3.56 2.12
N VAL A 315 -8.74 2.53 1.54
CA VAL A 315 -7.75 1.68 2.20
C VAL A 315 -6.37 2.27 1.92
N CYS A 316 -5.65 2.66 2.98
CA CYS A 316 -4.32 3.25 2.86
C CYS A 316 -3.25 2.17 3.05
N LEU A 317 -2.46 1.91 2.01
CA LEU A 317 -1.32 0.99 2.05
C LEU A 317 -0.02 1.82 1.98
N PRO A 318 0.60 2.14 3.15
CA PRO A 318 1.74 3.05 3.28
C PRO A 318 3.08 2.42 2.85
N TYR A 319 3.11 1.83 1.66
CA TYR A 319 4.22 1.03 1.19
C TYR A 319 4.62 1.41 -0.22
N LYS A 320 5.82 0.97 -0.63
CA LYS A 320 6.23 1.05 -2.03
C LYS A 320 5.42 0.09 -2.90
N PHE A 321 5.20 0.47 -4.15
CA PHE A 321 4.35 -0.29 -5.06
C PHE A 321 4.89 -1.69 -5.33
N GLU A 322 6.17 -1.81 -5.66
CA GLU A 322 6.85 -3.06 -5.99
C GLU A 322 6.78 -4.10 -4.86
N ASN A 323 6.69 -3.64 -3.62
CA ASN A 323 6.62 -4.48 -2.43
C ASN A 323 5.20 -5.03 -2.20
N VAL A 324 4.18 -4.20 -2.41
CA VAL A 324 2.78 -4.56 -2.16
C VAL A 324 2.15 -5.28 -3.34
N PHE A 325 2.59 -4.99 -4.57
CA PHE A 325 1.89 -5.42 -5.77
C PHE A 325 1.68 -6.95 -5.86
N PRO A 326 2.65 -7.81 -5.48
CA PRO A 326 2.44 -9.27 -5.45
C PRO A 326 1.32 -9.73 -4.49
N LEU A 327 1.05 -8.96 -3.44
CA LEU A 327 0.02 -9.26 -2.43
C LEU A 327 -1.33 -8.58 -2.75
N LEU A 328 -1.34 -7.60 -3.66
CA LEU A 328 -2.47 -6.71 -3.87
C LEU A 328 -3.76 -7.43 -4.28
N LYS A 329 -3.67 -8.37 -5.22
CA LYS A 329 -4.81 -9.17 -5.70
C LYS A 329 -5.28 -10.17 -4.64
N ASN A 330 -4.40 -11.12 -4.28
CA ASN A 330 -4.78 -12.33 -3.57
C ASN A 330 -4.91 -12.14 -2.06
N TYR A 331 -4.29 -11.09 -1.50
CA TYR A 331 -4.35 -10.80 -0.07
C TYR A 331 -5.21 -9.57 0.21
N TYR A 332 -4.82 -8.38 -0.26
CA TYR A 332 -5.50 -7.13 0.11
C TYR A 332 -6.90 -7.00 -0.49
N LEU A 333 -7.00 -7.07 -1.82
CA LEU A 333 -8.27 -6.93 -2.54
C LEU A 333 -9.24 -8.07 -2.21
N SER A 334 -8.75 -9.31 -2.15
CA SER A 334 -9.55 -10.48 -1.77
C SER A 334 -10.19 -10.32 -0.39
N ASN A 335 -9.41 -9.92 0.63
CA ASN A 335 -9.94 -9.69 1.96
C ASN A 335 -10.88 -8.49 2.02
N LEU A 336 -10.58 -7.40 1.32
CA LEU A 336 -11.48 -6.23 1.25
C LEU A 336 -12.83 -6.62 0.66
N ARG A 337 -12.83 -7.35 -0.46
CA ARG A 337 -14.06 -7.83 -1.12
C ARG A 337 -14.87 -8.74 -0.21
N ALA A 338 -14.23 -9.69 0.45
CA ALA A 338 -14.88 -10.58 1.41
C ALA A 338 -15.50 -9.79 2.59
N GLY A 339 -14.74 -8.83 3.14
CA GLY A 339 -15.20 -7.97 4.24
C GLY A 339 -16.42 -7.13 3.88
N LEU A 340 -16.38 -6.43 2.74
CA LEU A 340 -17.49 -5.59 2.26
C LEU A 340 -18.75 -6.43 1.95
N SER A 341 -18.57 -7.60 1.33
CA SER A 341 -19.70 -8.51 1.08
C SER A 341 -20.32 -9.01 2.38
N ALA A 342 -19.50 -9.38 3.37
CA ALA A 342 -19.98 -9.87 4.66
C ALA A 342 -20.63 -8.76 5.50
N GLU A 343 -20.11 -7.53 5.44
CA GLU A 343 -20.68 -6.37 6.11
C GLU A 343 -22.11 -6.09 5.65
N ASN A 344 -22.37 -6.14 4.33
CA ASN A 344 -23.72 -5.97 3.81
C ASN A 344 -24.70 -6.99 4.40
N VAL A 345 -24.28 -8.24 4.59
CA VAL A 345 -25.08 -9.29 5.23
C VAL A 345 -25.35 -8.97 6.71
N GLN A 346 -24.35 -8.48 7.44
CA GLN A 346 -24.52 -8.10 8.84
C GLN A 346 -25.50 -6.93 8.99
N HIS A 347 -25.40 -5.91 8.14
CA HIS A 347 -26.35 -4.80 8.16
C HIS A 347 -27.78 -5.24 7.85
N GLN A 348 -27.98 -6.14 6.87
CA GLN A 348 -29.31 -6.71 6.60
C GLN A 348 -29.86 -7.49 7.80
N THR A 349 -28.98 -8.18 8.54
CA THR A 349 -29.37 -8.89 9.76
C THR A 349 -29.84 -7.92 10.85
N GLU A 350 -29.14 -6.80 11.07
CA GLU A 350 -29.57 -5.76 12.03
C GLU A 350 -30.90 -5.14 11.63
N LEU A 351 -31.10 -4.84 10.33
CA LEU A 351 -32.36 -4.31 9.82
C LEU A 351 -33.54 -5.26 10.01
N GLN A 352 -33.29 -6.57 10.03
CA GLN A 352 -34.27 -7.62 10.32
C GLN A 352 -34.46 -7.88 11.83
N GLY A 353 -33.79 -7.12 12.71
CA GLY A 353 -33.87 -7.25 14.16
C GLY A 353 -32.97 -8.33 14.77
N GLY A 354 -32.07 -8.92 13.99
CA GLY A 354 -31.05 -9.86 14.47
C GLY A 354 -29.83 -9.18 15.08
N LYS A 355 -29.05 -9.92 15.88
CA LYS A 355 -27.74 -9.45 16.39
C LYS A 355 -26.66 -9.71 15.35
N ALA A 356 -26.04 -8.66 14.81
CA ALA A 356 -24.89 -8.80 13.91
C ALA A 356 -23.65 -9.35 14.62
N ASN A 357 -22.89 -10.14 13.88
CA ASN A 357 -21.64 -10.75 14.33
C ASN A 357 -20.43 -9.98 13.74
N TRP A 358 -20.15 -8.80 14.28
CA TRP A 358 -19.05 -7.94 13.83
C TRP A 358 -17.67 -8.58 14.04
N SER A 359 -17.51 -9.40 15.08
CA SER A 359 -16.26 -10.14 15.36
C SER A 359 -15.92 -11.17 14.29
N SER A 360 -16.92 -11.69 13.56
CA SER A 360 -16.68 -12.59 12.43
C SER A 360 -16.14 -11.91 11.17
N ILE A 361 -16.43 -10.61 10.96
CA ILE A 361 -16.07 -9.91 9.72
C ILE A 361 -14.85 -9.00 9.87
N ILE A 362 -14.59 -8.49 11.07
CA ILE A 362 -13.50 -7.52 11.33
C ILE A 362 -12.14 -8.06 10.87
N ARG A 363 -11.94 -9.38 10.94
CA ARG A 363 -10.70 -10.03 10.49
C ARG A 363 -10.39 -9.72 9.03
N HIS A 364 -11.39 -9.67 8.15
CA HIS A 364 -11.19 -9.29 6.74
C HIS A 364 -10.65 -7.88 6.59
N PHE A 365 -11.16 -6.92 7.38
CA PHE A 365 -10.69 -5.53 7.34
C PHE A 365 -9.29 -5.37 7.96
N ILE A 366 -8.97 -6.14 9.00
CA ILE A 366 -7.60 -6.20 9.56
C ILE A 366 -6.63 -6.74 8.51
N LEU A 367 -6.99 -7.81 7.81
CA LEU A 367 -6.16 -8.42 6.76
C LEU A 367 -6.01 -7.53 5.53
N ALA A 368 -7.07 -6.79 5.16
CA ALA A 368 -7.02 -5.78 4.12
C ALA A 368 -6.26 -4.51 4.53
N GLU A 369 -5.81 -4.40 5.80
CA GLU A 369 -5.20 -3.21 6.39
C GLU A 369 -6.10 -1.96 6.30
N TYR A 370 -7.41 -2.18 6.37
CA TYR A 370 -8.39 -1.11 6.40
C TYR A 370 -8.54 -0.57 7.83
N THR A 371 -7.54 0.20 8.26
CA THR A 371 -7.37 0.65 9.65
C THR A 371 -8.57 1.40 10.23
N GLU A 372 -9.06 2.46 9.58
CA GLU A 372 -10.20 3.24 10.09
C GLU A 372 -11.46 2.37 10.23
N LYS A 373 -11.70 1.46 9.28
CA LYS A 373 -12.83 0.53 9.32
C LYS A 373 -12.67 -0.49 10.44
N ALA A 374 -11.47 -1.04 10.61
CA ALA A 374 -11.18 -1.98 11.68
C ALA A 374 -11.33 -1.32 13.06
N GLU A 375 -10.85 -0.09 13.25
CA GLU A 375 -11.05 0.70 14.48
C GLU A 375 -12.54 0.91 14.77
N ALA A 376 -13.31 1.36 13.76
CA ALA A 376 -14.74 1.62 13.92
C ALA A 376 -15.55 0.34 14.25
N LEU A 377 -15.19 -0.80 13.64
CA LEU A 377 -15.81 -2.08 13.95
C LEU A 377 -15.38 -2.62 15.31
N TRP A 378 -14.14 -2.37 15.71
CA TRP A 378 -13.61 -2.81 17.01
C TRP A 378 -14.43 -2.24 18.17
N GLU A 379 -14.85 -0.97 18.08
CA GLU A 379 -15.70 -0.32 19.07
C GLU A 379 -17.10 -0.94 19.21
N ARG A 380 -17.56 -1.69 18.19
CA ARG A 380 -18.86 -2.38 18.19
C ARG A 380 -18.79 -3.81 18.73
N ILE A 381 -17.59 -4.34 18.98
CA ILE A 381 -17.41 -5.73 19.43
C ILE A 381 -17.37 -5.76 20.96
N ASP A 382 -18.12 -6.70 21.55
CA ASP A 382 -18.09 -6.92 22.99
C ASP A 382 -16.72 -7.45 23.43
N SER A 383 -16.10 -6.79 24.41
CA SER A 383 -14.86 -7.22 25.06
C SER A 383 -14.88 -8.68 25.54
N PHE A 384 -16.06 -9.18 25.95
CA PHE A 384 -16.23 -10.57 26.37
C PHE A 384 -16.12 -11.55 25.19
N GLU A 385 -16.66 -11.20 24.01
CA GLU A 385 -16.52 -12.03 22.80
C GLU A 385 -15.04 -12.17 22.38
N LEU A 386 -14.24 -11.13 22.59
CA LEU A 386 -12.81 -11.11 22.23
C LEU A 386 -11.94 -11.92 23.19
N LEU A 387 -12.12 -11.73 24.50
CA LEU A 387 -11.26 -12.38 25.51
C LEU A 387 -11.63 -13.85 25.74
N GLU A 388 -12.92 -14.18 25.70
CA GLU A 388 -13.40 -15.51 26.06
C GLU A 388 -13.72 -16.38 24.83
N GLY A 389 -13.97 -15.75 23.67
CA GLY A 389 -14.37 -16.42 22.42
C GLY A 389 -13.26 -16.51 21.37
N ASN A 390 -12.50 -15.45 21.11
CA ASN A 390 -11.50 -15.41 20.02
C ASN A 390 -10.26 -14.57 20.37
N TRP A 391 -9.43 -15.10 21.28
CA TRP A 391 -8.20 -14.42 21.73
C TRP A 391 -7.20 -14.14 20.60
N GLN A 392 -7.19 -14.99 19.55
CA GLN A 392 -6.34 -14.84 18.38
C GLN A 392 -6.66 -13.55 17.63
N LEU A 393 -7.96 -13.25 17.47
CA LEU A 393 -8.39 -12.01 16.83
C LEU A 393 -7.90 -10.78 17.58
N GLY A 394 -7.92 -10.80 18.92
CA GLY A 394 -7.42 -9.67 19.71
C GLY A 394 -5.92 -9.43 19.54
N LEU A 395 -5.12 -10.50 19.59
CA LEU A 395 -3.68 -10.38 19.34
C LEU A 395 -3.38 -9.94 17.90
N GLU A 396 -4.09 -10.50 16.91
CA GLU A 396 -3.94 -10.14 15.50
C GLU A 396 -4.31 -8.68 15.24
N TYR A 397 -5.41 -8.20 15.82
CA TYR A 397 -5.84 -6.82 15.75
C TYR A 397 -4.77 -5.88 16.30
N HIS A 398 -4.38 -6.04 17.57
CA HIS A 398 -3.46 -5.09 18.19
C HIS A 398 -2.08 -5.10 17.50
N LEU A 399 -1.55 -6.26 17.11
CA LEU A 399 -0.26 -6.32 16.41
C LEU A 399 -0.32 -5.64 15.03
N LYS A 400 -1.31 -5.98 14.21
CA LYS A 400 -1.42 -5.46 12.85
C LYS A 400 -1.75 -3.98 12.83
N MET A 401 -2.59 -3.50 13.75
CA MET A 401 -2.88 -2.08 13.92
C MET A 401 -1.65 -1.32 14.39
N ALA A 402 -0.90 -1.85 15.37
CA ALA A 402 0.35 -1.24 15.82
C ALA A 402 1.32 -1.02 14.66
N ILE A 403 1.58 -2.07 13.86
CA ILE A 403 2.49 -1.98 12.71
C ILE A 403 1.98 -0.98 11.69
N ASN A 404 0.70 -1.03 11.31
CA ASN A 404 0.12 -0.05 10.39
C ASN A 404 0.28 1.40 10.86
N HIS A 405 -0.01 1.68 12.13
CA HIS A 405 0.17 3.01 12.71
C HIS A 405 1.64 3.45 12.73
N LEU A 406 2.60 2.53 12.93
CA LEU A 406 4.03 2.85 12.80
C LEU A 406 4.39 3.30 11.39
N PHE A 407 3.94 2.57 10.36
CA PHE A 407 4.16 2.94 8.96
C PHE A 407 3.51 4.29 8.60
N ASN A 408 2.39 4.62 9.23
CA ASN A 408 1.70 5.91 9.05
C ASN A 408 2.26 7.05 9.94
N ASN A 409 3.39 6.84 10.62
CA ASN A 409 4.02 7.80 11.55
C ASN A 409 3.08 8.23 12.71
N GLN A 410 2.16 7.37 13.13
CA GLN A 410 1.22 7.59 14.24
C GLN A 410 1.71 6.92 15.52
N LYS A 411 2.82 7.42 16.05
CA LYS A 411 3.56 6.79 17.17
C LYS A 411 2.70 6.56 18.43
N GLU A 412 1.80 7.47 18.77
CA GLU A 412 0.94 7.35 19.95
C GLU A 412 -0.08 6.22 19.79
N LYS A 413 -0.78 6.17 18.66
CA LYS A 413 -1.72 5.08 18.34
C LYS A 413 -0.98 3.73 18.30
N ALA A 414 0.17 3.68 17.64
CA ALA A 414 1.00 2.48 17.60
C ALA A 414 1.37 2.01 19.01
N SER A 415 1.86 2.91 19.87
CA SER A 415 2.26 2.59 21.25
C SER A 415 1.10 2.08 22.09
N LYS A 416 -0.11 2.63 21.91
CA LYS A 416 -1.33 2.12 22.55
C LYS A 416 -1.59 0.67 22.15
N HIS A 417 -1.58 0.36 20.85
CA HIS A 417 -1.81 -1.00 20.37
C HIS A 417 -0.70 -1.98 20.82
N ILE A 418 0.57 -1.56 20.87
CA ILE A 418 1.67 -2.39 21.40
C ILE A 418 1.44 -2.72 22.87
N LYS A 419 1.05 -1.72 23.67
CA LYS A 419 0.73 -1.92 25.09
C LYS A 419 -0.42 -2.90 25.28
N ASP A 420 -1.49 -2.74 24.51
CA ASP A 420 -2.66 -3.63 24.57
C ASP A 420 -2.31 -5.06 24.10
N PHE A 421 -1.48 -5.20 23.07
CA PHE A 421 -0.94 -6.49 22.63
C PHE A 421 -0.15 -7.19 23.73
N ASN A 422 0.79 -6.49 24.37
CA ASN A 422 1.61 -7.04 25.46
C ASN A 422 0.77 -7.39 26.68
N LYS A 423 -0.23 -6.55 27.02
CA LYS A 423 -1.18 -6.81 28.10
C LYS A 423 -1.99 -8.08 27.82
N LEU A 424 -2.48 -8.25 26.58
CA LEU A 424 -3.24 -9.43 26.19
C LEU A 424 -2.38 -10.69 26.24
N LEU A 425 -1.14 -10.64 25.75
CA LEU A 425 -0.18 -11.73 25.90
C LEU A 425 0.08 -12.09 27.37
N TYR A 426 0.23 -11.09 28.24
CA TYR A 426 0.43 -11.31 29.68
C TYR A 426 -0.75 -12.05 30.30
N ILE A 427 -1.99 -11.59 30.05
CA ILE A 427 -3.19 -12.25 30.56
C ILE A 427 -3.26 -13.69 30.04
N LEU A 428 -3.12 -13.89 28.73
CA LEU A 428 -3.32 -15.19 28.09
C LEU A 428 -2.24 -16.21 28.44
N MET A 429 -0.97 -15.78 28.47
CA MET A 429 0.17 -16.69 28.57
C MET A 429 0.81 -16.73 29.97
N ILE A 430 0.65 -15.70 30.81
CA ILE A 430 1.28 -15.63 32.14
C ILE A 430 0.24 -15.79 33.25
N GLU A 431 -0.83 -14.99 33.24
CA GLU A 431 -1.86 -15.07 34.29
C GLU A 431 -2.67 -16.36 34.15
N ARG A 432 -3.11 -16.65 32.93
CA ARG A 432 -3.93 -17.82 32.58
C ARG A 432 -3.10 -19.03 32.09
N ILE A 433 -1.90 -19.20 32.62
CA ILE A 433 -1.09 -20.40 32.35
C ILE A 433 -1.59 -21.59 33.17
N TYR A 434 -1.48 -22.79 32.61
CA TYR A 434 -1.79 -24.04 33.30
C TYR A 434 -0.75 -25.11 32.95
N ALA A 435 -0.40 -25.94 33.94
CA ALA A 435 0.49 -27.08 33.72
C ALA A 435 -0.22 -28.38 34.12
N ASP A 436 -0.04 -29.41 33.29
CA ASP A 436 -0.39 -30.80 33.60
C ASP A 436 0.92 -31.57 33.79
N VAL A 437 1.06 -32.29 34.90
CA VAL A 437 2.27 -33.03 35.23
C VAL A 437 1.92 -34.49 35.51
N ARG A 438 2.68 -35.39 34.90
CA ARG A 438 2.61 -36.83 35.15
C ARG A 438 3.95 -37.27 35.70
N GLY A 439 3.96 -37.90 36.87
CA GLY A 439 5.17 -38.49 37.47
C GLY A 439 5.38 -39.96 37.10
N GLY A 440 6.37 -40.60 37.73
CA GLY A 440 6.78 -41.99 37.47
C GLY A 440 7.90 -42.13 36.44
N GLU A 441 8.14 -43.36 35.95
CA GLU A 441 9.28 -43.67 35.04
C GLU A 441 9.27 -42.88 33.72
N GLN A 442 8.10 -42.40 33.29
CA GLN A 442 7.93 -41.57 32.10
C GLN A 442 7.34 -40.20 32.48
N ALA A 443 8.05 -39.48 33.34
CA ALA A 443 7.61 -38.17 33.80
C ALA A 443 7.50 -37.16 32.64
N ILE A 444 6.32 -36.55 32.50
CA ILE A 444 5.96 -35.62 31.43
C ILE A 444 5.39 -34.34 32.02
N ILE A 445 5.80 -33.22 31.43
CA ILE A 445 5.26 -31.89 31.72
C ILE A 445 4.51 -31.42 30.48
N GLY A 446 3.26 -30.99 30.66
CA GLY A 446 2.44 -30.32 29.67
C GLY A 446 2.18 -28.88 30.09
N VAL A 447 2.37 -27.93 29.18
CA VAL A 447 2.07 -26.51 29.42
C VAL A 447 0.91 -26.10 28.50
N ASN A 448 -0.04 -25.36 29.05
CA ASN A 448 -1.22 -24.85 28.35
C ASN A 448 -1.46 -23.39 28.73
N PHE A 449 -2.19 -22.66 27.89
CA PHE A 449 -2.45 -21.22 28.05
C PHE A 449 -3.94 -20.93 28.05
N ASN A 450 -4.30 -19.69 28.37
CA ASN A 450 -5.68 -19.20 28.43
C ASN A 450 -6.63 -20.11 29.26
N TYR A 451 -6.09 -20.63 30.36
CA TYR A 451 -6.83 -21.41 31.34
C TYR A 451 -7.96 -20.59 31.97
N ARG A 452 -9.16 -21.18 31.96
CA ARG A 452 -10.38 -20.56 32.49
C ARG A 452 -11.38 -21.62 32.96
N ILE A 453 -12.18 -21.27 33.95
CA ILE A 453 -13.25 -22.11 34.49
C ILE A 453 -14.59 -21.45 34.18
N ARG A 454 -15.47 -22.14 33.46
CA ARG A 454 -16.82 -21.65 33.12
C ARG A 454 -17.83 -22.78 33.27
N ASN A 455 -18.92 -22.54 33.99
CA ASN A 455 -19.98 -23.53 34.23
C ASN A 455 -19.45 -24.87 34.74
N LYS A 456 -18.49 -24.85 35.69
CA LYS A 456 -17.79 -26.03 36.24
C LYS A 456 -17.00 -26.84 35.20
N SER A 457 -16.81 -26.32 33.99
CA SER A 457 -15.96 -26.91 32.96
C SER A 457 -14.67 -26.10 32.84
N THR A 458 -13.57 -26.81 32.65
CA THR A 458 -12.23 -26.22 32.49
C THR A 458 -11.91 -26.10 31.01
N TYR A 459 -11.43 -24.93 30.59
CA TYR A 459 -11.00 -24.66 29.23
C TYR A 459 -9.55 -24.17 29.26
N PHE A 460 -8.75 -24.64 28.32
CA PHE A 460 -7.40 -24.18 28.08
C PHE A 460 -7.07 -24.39 26.60
N ASP A 461 -6.09 -23.65 26.12
CA ASP A 461 -5.59 -23.70 24.77
C ASP A 461 -4.18 -24.32 24.79
N GLY A 462 -4.00 -25.41 24.03
CA GLY A 462 -2.71 -26.10 23.97
C GLY A 462 -1.63 -25.28 23.24
N VAL A 463 -0.36 -25.57 23.52
CA VAL A 463 0.82 -24.92 22.89
C VAL A 463 0.73 -24.92 21.37
N TYR A 464 0.20 -25.97 20.76
CA TYR A 464 0.05 -26.09 19.30
C TYR A 464 -0.75 -24.94 18.68
N ASN A 465 -1.86 -24.53 19.31
CA ASN A 465 -2.69 -23.42 18.83
C ASN A 465 -1.92 -22.09 18.84
N TYR A 466 -1.10 -21.87 19.86
CA TYR A 466 -0.24 -20.70 19.97
C TYR A 466 0.91 -20.75 18.98
N LYS A 467 1.55 -21.92 18.81
CA LYS A 467 2.72 -22.09 17.93
C LYS A 467 2.41 -21.68 16.49
N ASN A 468 1.34 -22.22 15.91
CA ASN A 468 0.94 -21.88 14.54
C ASN A 468 0.53 -20.41 14.41
N PHE A 469 -0.21 -19.90 15.39
CA PHE A 469 -0.69 -18.53 15.38
C PHE A 469 0.47 -17.52 15.51
N ILE A 470 1.36 -17.70 16.49
CA ILE A 470 2.54 -16.84 16.67
C ILE A 470 3.49 -16.94 15.46
N ALA A 471 3.63 -18.11 14.83
CA ALA A 471 4.37 -18.24 13.58
C ALA A 471 3.74 -17.37 12.47
N SER A 472 2.41 -17.38 12.32
CA SER A 472 1.74 -16.52 11.34
C SER A 472 1.92 -15.01 11.62
N LEU A 473 1.96 -14.61 12.89
CA LEU A 473 2.25 -13.23 13.29
C LEU A 473 3.71 -12.87 12.98
N TYR A 474 4.64 -13.81 13.21
CA TYR A 474 6.06 -13.64 12.88
C TYR A 474 6.26 -13.43 11.37
N ASP A 475 5.64 -14.27 10.54
CA ASP A 475 5.72 -14.17 9.08
C ASP A 475 5.16 -12.84 8.58
N PHE A 476 4.07 -12.35 9.18
CA PHE A 476 3.54 -11.02 8.92
C PHE A 476 4.56 -9.92 9.27
N CYS A 477 5.16 -9.97 10.45
CA CYS A 477 6.15 -8.98 10.88
C CYS A 477 7.40 -8.97 9.99
N GLU A 478 7.93 -10.14 9.60
CA GLU A 478 9.07 -10.27 8.69
C GLU A 478 8.74 -9.73 7.29
N SER A 479 7.53 -10.04 6.78
CA SER A 479 7.05 -9.48 5.52
C SER A 479 7.02 -7.94 5.58
N ARG A 480 6.50 -7.35 6.67
CA ARG A 480 6.48 -5.89 6.84
C ARG A 480 7.87 -5.31 7.08
N GLN A 481 8.79 -6.03 7.70
CA GLN A 481 10.18 -5.58 7.84
C GLN A 481 10.85 -5.35 6.49
N SER A 482 10.58 -6.20 5.50
CA SER A 482 11.09 -6.01 4.14
C SER A 482 10.56 -4.73 3.47
N PHE A 483 9.44 -4.18 3.96
CA PHE A 483 8.84 -2.95 3.46
C PHE A 483 9.26 -1.71 4.24
N ALA A 484 9.94 -1.88 5.39
CA ALA A 484 10.23 -0.81 6.32
C ALA A 484 11.26 0.19 5.79
N VAL A 485 11.01 1.47 6.07
CA VAL A 485 11.95 2.58 5.87
C VAL A 485 12.74 2.76 7.18
N PRO A 486 14.01 3.26 7.18
CA PRO A 486 14.86 3.28 8.38
C PRO A 486 14.21 3.82 9.66
N ASN A 487 13.36 4.86 9.58
CA ASN A 487 12.71 5.46 10.76
C ASN A 487 11.65 4.57 11.44
N VAL A 488 11.11 3.57 10.76
CA VAL A 488 10.12 2.60 11.31
C VAL A 488 10.83 1.40 11.95
N SER A 489 12.12 1.23 11.64
CA SER A 489 12.86 -0.01 11.88
C SER A 489 12.97 -0.38 13.36
N ASP A 490 13.26 0.56 14.26
CA ASP A 490 13.64 0.22 15.65
C ASP A 490 12.48 -0.41 16.43
N THR A 491 11.31 0.25 16.48
CA THR A 491 10.14 -0.28 17.17
C THR A 491 9.62 -1.57 16.52
N LEU A 492 9.68 -1.66 15.19
CA LEU A 492 9.30 -2.88 14.48
C LEU A 492 10.24 -4.04 14.82
N GLN A 493 11.54 -3.78 14.94
CA GLN A 493 12.52 -4.79 15.37
C GLN A 493 12.27 -5.29 16.80
N GLU A 494 11.84 -4.41 17.71
CA GLU A 494 11.46 -4.82 19.07
C GLU A 494 10.24 -5.76 19.04
N ILE A 495 9.22 -5.43 18.25
CA ILE A 495 8.04 -6.29 18.05
C ILE A 495 8.46 -7.64 17.47
N ILE A 496 9.29 -7.64 16.41
CA ILE A 496 9.81 -8.87 15.78
C ILE A 496 10.58 -9.70 16.80
N LYS A 497 11.44 -9.09 17.61
CA LYS A 497 12.20 -9.78 18.65
C LYS A 497 11.30 -10.42 19.70
N LEU A 498 10.24 -9.73 20.12
CA LEU A 498 9.25 -10.28 21.05
C LEU A 498 8.51 -11.48 20.44
N VAL A 499 7.97 -11.35 19.23
CA VAL A 499 7.22 -12.42 18.56
C VAL A 499 8.13 -13.62 18.26
N LYS A 500 9.38 -13.37 17.86
CA LYS A 500 10.41 -14.40 17.67
C LYS A 500 10.76 -15.11 18.97
N GLY A 501 10.89 -14.37 20.07
CA GLY A 501 11.10 -14.94 21.41
C GLY A 501 9.95 -15.87 21.83
N LEU A 502 8.71 -15.46 21.61
CA LEU A 502 7.53 -16.29 21.86
C LEU A 502 7.52 -17.55 20.98
N ARG A 503 7.87 -17.41 19.69
CA ARG A 503 7.98 -18.55 18.78
C ARG A 503 8.97 -19.60 19.29
N PHE A 504 10.20 -19.19 19.62
CA PHE A 504 11.20 -20.11 20.16
C PHE A 504 10.78 -20.73 21.50
N TYR A 505 10.13 -19.95 22.36
CA TYR A 505 9.58 -20.46 23.62
C TYR A 505 8.56 -21.57 23.37
N LEU A 506 7.59 -21.36 22.48
CA LEU A 506 6.57 -22.35 22.15
C LEU A 506 7.15 -23.59 21.47
N GLU A 507 8.11 -23.42 20.55
CA GLU A 507 8.82 -24.53 19.91
C GLU A 507 9.57 -25.40 20.93
N SER A 508 10.15 -24.78 21.96
CA SER A 508 10.89 -25.50 23.01
C SER A 508 10.02 -26.39 23.91
N LEU A 509 8.71 -26.13 24.00
CA LEU A 509 7.77 -26.86 24.85
C LEU A 509 7.09 -28.04 24.14
N ASP A 510 7.24 -28.18 22.83
CA ASP A 510 6.46 -29.10 21.98
C ASP A 510 7.32 -30.25 21.44
N LEU A 511 8.13 -30.88 22.29
CA LEU A 511 9.08 -31.94 21.89
C LEU A 511 8.45 -33.33 21.72
N LEU A 512 7.29 -33.58 22.33
CA LEU A 512 6.54 -34.85 22.23
C LEU A 512 5.16 -34.67 21.55
N GLU A 513 4.95 -33.56 20.85
CA GLU A 513 3.66 -33.08 20.34
C GLU A 513 2.66 -32.67 21.46
N TYR A 514 1.72 -31.79 21.10
CA TYR A 514 0.69 -31.24 22.00
C TYR A 514 1.23 -30.51 23.23
N GLY A 515 2.39 -29.84 23.12
CA GLY A 515 2.97 -29.05 24.21
C GLY A 515 3.51 -29.88 25.37
N ARG A 516 3.96 -31.11 25.08
CA ARG A 516 4.51 -32.04 26.06
C ARG A 516 6.02 -32.18 25.93
N ILE A 517 6.68 -32.31 27.08
CA ILE A 517 8.12 -32.47 27.19
C ILE A 517 8.47 -33.46 28.30
N LYS A 518 9.50 -34.29 28.09
CA LYS A 518 10.02 -35.19 29.13
C LYS A 518 10.69 -34.38 30.23
N LEU A 519 10.61 -34.85 31.47
CA LEU A 519 11.22 -34.18 32.63
C LEU A 519 12.69 -33.82 32.41
N GLU A 520 13.50 -34.74 31.91
CA GLU A 520 14.94 -34.51 31.72
C GLU A 520 15.24 -33.46 30.64
N ASP A 521 14.43 -33.42 29.58
CA ASP A 521 14.55 -32.39 28.54
C ASP A 521 14.09 -31.03 29.06
N TYR A 522 13.04 -31.01 29.90
CA TYR A 522 12.57 -29.80 30.57
C TYR A 522 13.60 -29.23 31.54
N ILE A 523 14.25 -30.09 32.34
CA ILE A 523 15.31 -29.68 33.27
C ILE A 523 16.47 -29.04 32.52
N LYS A 524 16.93 -29.66 31.42
CA LYS A 524 17.98 -29.09 30.57
C LYS A 524 17.56 -27.74 30.01
N LEU A 525 16.31 -27.65 29.53
CA LEU A 525 15.77 -26.44 28.92
C LEU A 525 15.59 -25.29 29.92
N ARG A 526 15.33 -25.59 31.20
CA ARG A 526 15.02 -24.61 32.26
C ARG A 526 16.04 -24.60 33.41
N GLU A 527 17.26 -25.12 33.18
CA GLU A 527 18.28 -25.31 34.22
C GLU A 527 18.54 -24.03 35.03
N GLY A 528 18.70 -22.89 34.35
CA GLY A 528 18.94 -21.59 34.98
C GLY A 528 17.73 -20.96 35.71
N LYS A 529 16.54 -21.59 35.64
CA LYS A 529 15.31 -21.12 36.28
C LYS A 529 14.84 -22.04 37.41
N ILE A 530 15.38 -23.26 37.49
CA ILE A 530 15.03 -24.23 38.53
C ILE A 530 15.93 -24.00 39.74
N ALA A 531 15.36 -23.47 40.84
CA ALA A 531 16.12 -23.12 42.03
C ALA A 531 16.85 -24.31 42.69
N ASN A 532 16.26 -25.52 42.64
CA ASN A 532 16.90 -26.74 43.12
C ASN A 532 16.47 -27.93 42.26
N ILE A 533 17.35 -28.35 41.34
CA ILE A 533 17.09 -29.42 40.37
C ILE A 533 16.83 -30.75 41.07
N GLN A 534 17.54 -31.06 42.15
CA GLN A 534 17.36 -32.33 42.86
C GLN A 534 16.00 -32.37 43.56
N LYS A 535 15.59 -31.28 44.22
CA LYS A 535 14.25 -31.17 44.82
C LYS A 535 13.17 -31.29 43.75
N PHE A 536 13.35 -30.64 42.61
CA PHE A 536 12.42 -30.70 41.48
C PHE A 536 12.28 -32.12 40.93
N ARG A 537 13.39 -32.84 40.71
CA ARG A 537 13.37 -34.25 40.29
C ARG A 537 12.66 -35.15 41.29
N ASN A 538 12.99 -35.03 42.58
CA ASN A 538 12.38 -35.85 43.63
C ASN A 538 10.85 -35.68 43.67
N ALA A 539 10.34 -34.47 43.44
CA ALA A 539 8.90 -34.20 43.41
C ALA A 539 8.16 -34.94 42.27
N PHE A 540 8.83 -35.26 41.14
CA PHE A 540 8.25 -36.11 40.09
C PHE A 540 8.32 -37.60 40.42
N THR A 541 9.34 -38.02 41.19
CA THR A 541 9.50 -39.41 41.65
C THR A 541 8.51 -39.76 42.75
N GLU A 542 8.22 -38.82 43.65
CA GLU A 542 7.29 -38.96 44.78
C GLU A 542 5.82 -38.66 44.40
N TYR A 543 5.55 -38.45 43.11
CA TYR A 543 4.23 -38.09 42.58
C TYR A 543 3.17 -39.14 42.92
N ASN A 544 2.09 -38.72 43.60
CA ASN A 544 0.93 -39.55 43.88
C ASN A 544 -0.29 -39.06 43.06
N PRO A 545 -0.87 -39.86 42.16
CA PRO A 545 -2.04 -39.47 41.36
C PRO A 545 -3.29 -39.12 42.18
N SER A 546 -3.35 -39.55 43.45
CA SER A 546 -4.54 -39.50 44.31
C SER A 546 -4.67 -38.22 45.13
N HIS A 547 -3.59 -37.46 45.29
CA HIS A 547 -3.55 -36.17 45.99
C HIS A 547 -2.88 -35.21 45.03
N GLN A 548 -3.60 -34.18 44.61
CA GLN A 548 -3.09 -33.28 43.59
C GLN A 548 -1.70 -32.81 43.96
N SER A 549 -0.80 -33.00 43.00
CA SER A 549 0.52 -32.42 42.92
C SER A 549 0.43 -30.90 42.71
N GLU A 550 -0.42 -30.19 43.47
CA GLU A 550 -0.63 -28.74 43.36
C GLU A 550 0.71 -28.01 43.53
N GLU A 551 1.56 -28.49 44.43
CA GLU A 551 2.91 -27.96 44.62
C GLU A 551 3.77 -28.12 43.35
N LEU A 552 3.76 -29.29 42.72
CA LEU A 552 4.55 -29.55 41.51
C LEU A 552 4.05 -28.75 40.30
N VAL A 553 2.73 -28.68 40.13
CA VAL A 553 2.08 -27.85 39.10
C VAL A 553 2.42 -26.38 39.32
N SER A 554 2.34 -25.91 40.57
CA SER A 554 2.69 -24.54 40.93
C SER A 554 4.17 -24.23 40.67
N MET A 555 5.08 -25.18 40.92
CA MET A 555 6.50 -25.02 40.61
C MET A 555 6.74 -24.84 39.11
N VAL A 556 6.14 -25.69 38.27
CA VAL A 556 6.23 -25.57 36.80
C VAL A 556 5.65 -24.23 36.33
N ILE A 557 4.48 -23.84 36.84
CA ILE A 557 3.84 -22.57 36.50
C ILE A 557 4.75 -21.38 36.83
N GLU A 558 5.36 -21.35 38.01
CA GLU A 558 6.25 -20.25 38.40
C GLU A 558 7.53 -20.18 37.55
N ILE A 559 8.10 -21.33 37.17
CA ILE A 559 9.24 -21.40 36.24
C ILE A 559 8.85 -20.80 34.88
N GLU A 560 7.73 -21.25 34.29
CA GLU A 560 7.29 -20.78 32.98
C GLU A 560 6.87 -19.31 33.00
N ARG A 561 6.23 -18.84 34.08
CA ARG A 561 5.94 -17.41 34.28
C ARG A 561 7.20 -16.57 34.31
N SER A 562 8.27 -17.05 34.96
CA SER A 562 9.55 -16.36 34.98
C SER A 562 10.12 -16.18 33.57
N VAL A 563 10.12 -17.25 32.76
CA VAL A 563 10.61 -17.21 31.38
C VAL A 563 9.77 -16.27 30.50
N LEU A 564 8.45 -16.37 30.56
CA LEU A 564 7.55 -15.54 29.75
C LEU A 564 7.62 -14.05 30.11
N LYS A 565 7.81 -13.70 31.39
CA LYS A 565 7.99 -12.31 31.83
C LYS A 565 9.25 -11.67 31.22
N GLU A 566 10.32 -12.43 31.01
CA GLU A 566 11.54 -11.95 30.35
C GLU A 566 11.33 -11.67 28.85
N ILE A 567 10.44 -12.43 28.21
CA ILE A 567 10.12 -12.29 26.78
C ILE A 567 9.15 -11.12 26.54
N ILE A 568 8.03 -11.09 27.27
CA ILE A 568 6.94 -10.13 27.02
C ILE A 568 7.29 -8.73 27.57
N LYS A 569 8.24 -8.62 28.51
CA LYS A 569 8.74 -7.35 29.07
C LYS A 569 7.62 -6.34 29.41
N VAL A 570 6.64 -6.78 30.18
CA VAL A 570 5.59 -5.86 30.66
C VAL A 570 6.20 -4.94 31.71
N GLN A 571 6.30 -3.65 31.39
CA GLN A 571 6.51 -2.58 32.37
C GLN A 571 5.18 -2.16 32.99
#